data_AF-A0A2M7WIF2-F1
#
_entry.id   AF-A0A2M7WIF2-F1
#
_cell.length_a   1.000
_cell.length_b   1.000
_cell.length_c   1.000
_cell.angle_alpha   90.00
_cell.angle_beta   90.00
_cell.angle_gamma   90.00
#
_symmetry.space_group_name_H-M   'P 1'
#
loop_
_entity.id
_entity.type
_entity.pdbx_description
1 polymer ?
#
loop_
_entity_poly.entity_id
_entity_poly.type
_entity_poly.pdbx_seq_one_letter_code
_entity_poly.pdbx_strand_id
1 'polypeptide(L)'
;MVPDEIKKADKITLRKFGLVMALPLLIIAILLFWRNRESAPYFLILSGIFAILGLIIPKTLKWIYIAWMTLAYFVGTVMTYVILTMFFIFVLTPGGFLLGLVRKDPLARKFPGNQSSYWVPAQEYPDELDRYSKPY
;
A
#
# COMPACT_ATOMS: atom_id res chain seq x y z
N MET A 1 -13.60 -10.87 -6.20
CA MET A 1 -14.56 -10.24 -7.14
C MET A 1 -13.80 -9.16 -7.89
N VAL A 2 -13.56 -9.33 -9.19
CA VAL A 2 -12.86 -8.30 -9.99
C VAL A 2 -13.83 -7.12 -10.16
N PRO A 3 -13.43 -5.87 -9.83
CA PRO A 3 -14.32 -4.72 -9.94
C PRO A 3 -14.84 -4.58 -11.38
N ASP A 4 -16.15 -4.38 -11.53
CA ASP A 4 -16.79 -4.23 -12.86
C ASP A 4 -16.25 -3.02 -13.64
N GLU A 5 -15.60 -2.09 -12.94
CA GLU A 5 -14.86 -0.98 -13.53
C GLU A 5 -13.73 -1.44 -14.45
N ILE A 6 -13.03 -2.53 -14.13
CA ILE A 6 -11.93 -3.05 -14.96
C ILE A 6 -12.47 -3.63 -16.28
N LYS A 7 -13.70 -4.19 -16.26
CA LYS A 7 -14.37 -4.71 -17.47
C LYS A 7 -14.89 -3.59 -18.39
N LYS A 8 -15.23 -2.44 -17.80
CA LYS A 8 -15.64 -1.21 -18.50
C LYS A 8 -14.46 -0.24 -18.76
N ALA A 9 -13.25 -0.77 -18.92
CA ALA A 9 -12.10 0.06 -19.28
C ALA A 9 -12.37 0.85 -20.58
N ASP A 10 -12.29 2.18 -20.47
CA ASP A 10 -12.51 3.09 -21.59
C ASP A 10 -11.33 3.06 -22.59
N LYS A 11 -11.57 3.39 -23.86
CA LYS A 11 -10.54 3.32 -24.91
C LYS A 11 -9.33 4.21 -24.60
N ILE A 12 -9.55 5.34 -23.92
CA ILE A 12 -8.49 6.26 -23.49
C ILE A 12 -7.60 5.62 -22.43
N THR A 13 -8.19 4.95 -21.43
CA THR A 13 -7.46 4.25 -20.37
C THR A 13 -6.60 3.13 -20.94
N LEU A 14 -7.13 2.40 -21.93
CA LEU A 14 -6.41 1.32 -22.59
C LEU A 14 -5.21 1.82 -23.41
N ARG A 15 -5.36 2.96 -24.08
CA ARG A 15 -4.25 3.64 -24.79
C ARG A 15 -3.18 4.16 -23.83
N LYS A 16 -3.59 4.78 -22.72
CA LYS A 16 -2.66 5.24 -21.66
C LYS A 16 -1.88 4.06 -21.07
N PHE A 17 -2.54 2.93 -20.81
CA PHE A 17 -1.87 1.72 -20.33
C PHE A 17 -0.82 1.20 -21.32
N GLY A 18 -1.16 1.12 -22.60
CA GLY A 18 -0.20 0.74 -23.65
C GLY A 18 1.01 1.68 -23.70
N LEU A 19 0.80 2.99 -23.54
CA LEU A 19 1.87 3.99 -23.55
C LEU A 19 2.76 3.91 -22.30
N VAL A 20 2.15 3.75 -21.12
CA VAL A 20 2.88 3.56 -19.85
C VAL A 20 3.69 2.28 -19.86
N MET A 21 3.21 1.21 -20.49
CA MET A 21 3.97 -0.04 -20.66
C MET A 21 5.07 0.09 -21.73
N ALA A 22 4.82 0.83 -22.81
CA ALA A 22 5.80 1.03 -23.89
C ALA A 22 6.99 1.89 -23.45
N LEU A 23 6.78 2.87 -22.56
CA LEU A 23 7.82 3.80 -22.10
C LEU A 23 9.06 3.11 -21.48
N PRO A 24 8.93 2.24 -20.44
CA PRO A 24 10.09 1.55 -19.87
C PRO A 24 10.72 0.56 -20.85
N LEU A 25 9.93 -0.11 -21.71
CA LEU A 25 10.46 -0.98 -22.76
C LEU A 25 11.33 -0.20 -23.76
N LEU A 26 10.90 1.01 -24.13
CA LEU A 26 11.65 1.92 -25.00
C LEU A 26 12.96 2.36 -24.34
N ILE A 27 12.92 2.71 -23.05
CA ILE A 27 14.13 3.07 -22.28
C ILE A 27 15.12 1.89 -22.23
N ILE A 28 14.63 0.67 -21.97
CA ILE A 28 15.47 -0.54 -21.97
C ILE A 28 16.05 -0.81 -23.35
N ALA A 29 15.28 -0.62 -24.42
CA ALA A 29 15.75 -0.79 -25.79
C ALA A 29 16.87 0.20 -26.14
N ILE A 30 16.73 1.48 -25.77
CA ILE A 30 17.78 2.51 -25.94
C ILE A 30 19.04 2.14 -25.15
N LEU A 31 18.87 1.69 -23.90
CA LEU A 31 19.98 1.33 -23.01
C LEU A 31 20.74 0.08 -23.50
N LEU A 32 20.03 -0.91 -24.05
CA LEU A 32 20.65 -2.08 -24.70
C LEU A 32 21.36 -1.70 -26.01
N PHE A 33 20.78 -0.77 -26.78
CA PHE A 33 21.40 -0.26 -28.01
C PHE A 33 22.73 0.44 -27.71
N TRP A 34 22.78 1.25 -26.64
CA TRP A 34 24.02 1.86 -26.14
C TRP A 34 25.07 0.84 -25.67
N ARG A 35 24.67 -0.38 -25.31
CA ARG A 35 25.57 -1.42 -24.80
C ARG A 35 26.10 -2.37 -25.88
N ASN A 36 25.78 -2.14 -27.15
CA ASN A 36 26.30 -2.83 -28.34
C ASN A 36 26.39 -4.36 -28.21
N ARG A 37 25.36 -4.97 -27.61
CA ARG A 37 25.23 -6.44 -27.47
C ARG A 37 24.56 -7.00 -28.74
N GLU A 38 25.07 -8.10 -29.28
CA GLU A 38 24.50 -8.76 -30.49
C GLU A 38 23.04 -9.22 -30.34
N SER A 39 22.51 -9.26 -29.11
CA SER A 39 21.11 -9.52 -28.81
C SER A 39 20.20 -8.28 -28.88
N ALA A 40 20.75 -7.08 -29.14
CA ALA A 40 20.02 -5.83 -29.29
C ALA A 40 18.89 -5.85 -30.36
N PRO A 41 19.05 -6.43 -31.58
CA PRO A 41 18.00 -6.40 -32.59
C PRO A 41 16.76 -7.21 -32.19
N TYR A 42 16.91 -8.32 -31.47
CA TYR A 42 15.78 -9.11 -30.98
C TYR A 42 14.92 -8.34 -29.98
N PHE A 43 15.55 -7.62 -29.05
CA PHE A 43 14.83 -6.77 -28.09
C PHE A 43 14.21 -5.53 -28.75
N LEU A 44 14.84 -4.97 -29.78
CA LEU A 44 14.29 -3.88 -30.59
C LEU A 44 13.04 -4.31 -31.38
N ILE A 45 13.09 -5.49 -32.02
CA ILE A 45 11.95 -6.08 -32.73
C ILE A 45 10.83 -6.41 -31.73
N LEU A 46 11.16 -6.98 -30.57
CA LEU A 46 10.17 -7.29 -29.54
C LEU A 46 9.53 -6.02 -28.96
N SER A 47 10.31 -4.96 -28.74
CA SER A 47 9.80 -3.64 -28.32
C SER A 47 8.94 -2.98 -29.41
N GLY A 48 9.34 -3.07 -30.68
CA GLY A 48 8.57 -2.58 -31.82
C GLY A 48 7.24 -3.33 -31.97
N ILE A 49 7.27 -4.65 -31.86
CA ILE A 49 6.07 -5.51 -31.86
C ILE A 49 5.16 -5.13 -30.70
N PHE A 50 5.68 -4.94 -29.49
CA PHE A 50 4.89 -4.52 -28.33
C PHE A 50 4.31 -3.11 -28.47
N ALA A 51 5.08 -2.16 -29.02
CA ALA A 51 4.62 -0.80 -29.28
C ALA A 51 3.52 -0.77 -30.36
N ILE A 52 3.70 -1.54 -31.43
CA ILE A 52 2.75 -1.68 -32.53
C ILE A 52 1.48 -2.41 -32.06
N LEU A 53 1.62 -3.48 -31.27
CA LEU A 53 0.47 -4.17 -30.65
C LEU A 53 -0.28 -3.27 -29.68
N GLY A 54 0.42 -2.44 -28.91
CA GLY A 54 -0.16 -1.44 -28.02
C GLY A 54 -0.91 -0.33 -28.77
N LEU A 55 -0.50 -0.02 -29.99
CA LEU A 55 -1.09 1.04 -30.81
C LEU A 55 -2.23 0.54 -31.72
N ILE A 56 -2.11 -0.66 -32.29
CA ILE A 56 -2.96 -1.13 -33.41
C ILE A 56 -4.15 -2.00 -32.95
N ILE A 57 -4.04 -2.79 -31.87
CA ILE A 57 -5.10 -3.75 -31.50
C ILE A 57 -5.64 -3.53 -30.07
N PRO A 58 -6.57 -2.57 -29.87
CA PRO A 58 -7.18 -2.33 -28.56
C PRO A 58 -8.01 -3.52 -28.04
N LYS A 59 -8.43 -4.46 -28.90
CA LYS A 59 -9.24 -5.63 -28.48
C LYS A 59 -8.45 -6.67 -27.67
N THR A 60 -7.24 -7.02 -28.09
CA THR A 60 -6.35 -7.92 -27.33
C THR A 60 -5.79 -7.24 -26.09
N LEU A 61 -5.49 -5.94 -26.21
CA LEU A 61 -5.00 -5.15 -25.07
C LEU A 61 -6.01 -5.10 -23.92
N LYS A 62 -7.33 -5.17 -24.22
CA LYS A 62 -8.38 -5.23 -23.18
C LYS A 62 -8.27 -6.49 -22.33
N TRP A 63 -8.04 -7.66 -22.93
CA TRP A 63 -7.90 -8.91 -22.19
C TRP A 63 -6.61 -8.94 -21.36
N ILE A 64 -5.50 -8.48 -21.94
CA ILE A 64 -4.22 -8.32 -21.21
C ILE A 64 -4.37 -7.33 -20.05
N TYR A 65 -5.04 -6.20 -20.27
CA TYR A 65 -5.26 -5.19 -19.25
C TYR A 65 -6.07 -5.73 -18.08
N ILE A 66 -7.16 -6.47 -18.36
CA ILE A 66 -7.97 -7.08 -17.30
C ILE A 66 -7.14 -8.09 -16.49
N ALA A 67 -6.39 -8.96 -17.15
CA ALA A 67 -5.53 -9.95 -16.46
C ALA A 67 -4.46 -9.26 -15.61
N TRP A 68 -3.77 -8.28 -16.19
CA TRP A 68 -2.71 -7.52 -15.51
C TRP A 68 -3.25 -6.72 -14.32
N MET A 69 -4.36 -6.00 -14.51
CA MET A 69 -4.96 -5.22 -13.43
C MET A 69 -5.51 -6.10 -12.31
N THR A 70 -6.02 -7.28 -12.63
CA THR A 70 -6.45 -8.25 -11.60
C THR A 70 -5.26 -8.73 -10.77
N LEU A 71 -4.13 -9.02 -11.42
CA LEU A 71 -2.90 -9.38 -10.74
C LEU A 71 -2.37 -8.21 -9.89
N ALA A 72 -2.32 -7.00 -10.45
CA ALA A 72 -1.90 -5.80 -9.75
C ALA A 72 -2.78 -5.52 -8.52
N TYR A 73 -4.09 -5.74 -8.63
CA TYR A 73 -5.01 -5.63 -7.49
C TYR A 73 -4.66 -6.63 -6.39
N PHE A 74 -4.48 -7.90 -6.74
CA PHE A 74 -4.12 -8.93 -5.76
C PHE A 74 -2.78 -8.64 -5.07
N VAL A 75 -1.76 -8.27 -5.85
CA VAL A 75 -0.47 -7.85 -5.33
C VAL A 75 -0.61 -6.62 -4.44
N GLY A 76 -1.41 -5.63 -4.85
CA GLY A 76 -1.69 -4.43 -4.06
C GLY A 76 -2.32 -4.77 -2.71
N THR A 77 -3.31 -5.66 -2.68
CA THR A 77 -3.94 -6.15 -1.46
C THR A 77 -2.91 -6.84 -0.54
N VAL A 78 -2.09 -7.74 -1.09
CA VAL A 78 -1.03 -8.40 -0.31
C VAL A 78 -0.04 -7.36 0.23
N MET A 79 0.37 -6.39 -0.58
CA MET A 79 1.29 -5.33 -0.16
C MET A 79 0.70 -4.48 0.96
N THR A 80 -0.59 -4.16 0.94
CA THR A 80 -1.25 -3.47 2.06
C THR A 80 -1.12 -4.25 3.36
N TYR A 81 -1.39 -5.57 3.34
CA TYR A 81 -1.21 -6.41 4.53
C TYR A 81 0.26 -6.51 4.96
N VAL A 82 1.18 -6.64 4.01
CA VAL A 82 2.63 -6.72 4.30
C VAL A 82 3.11 -5.44 4.95
N ILE A 83 2.78 -4.27 4.38
CA ILE A 83 3.19 -2.97 4.93
C ILE A 83 2.58 -2.77 6.32
N LEU A 84 1.30 -3.09 6.52
CA LEU A 84 0.65 -2.97 7.83
C LEU A 84 1.28 -3.90 8.87
N THR A 85 1.55 -5.14 8.49
CA THR A 85 2.22 -6.13 9.36
C THR A 85 3.62 -5.68 9.72
N MET A 86 4.37 -5.19 8.73
CA MET A 86 5.72 -4.66 8.93
C MET A 86 5.69 -3.44 9.84
N PHE A 87 4.76 -2.51 9.65
CA PHE A 87 4.57 -1.37 10.54
C PHE A 87 4.26 -1.83 11.97
N PHE A 88 3.38 -2.81 12.15
CA PHE A 88 3.05 -3.31 13.47
C PHE A 88 4.26 -3.97 14.16
N ILE A 89 5.02 -4.78 13.42
CA ILE A 89 6.18 -5.49 13.97
C ILE A 89 7.36 -4.54 14.22
N PHE A 90 7.63 -3.59 13.33
CA PHE A 90 8.81 -2.72 13.42
C PHE A 90 8.58 -1.43 14.19
N VAL A 91 7.34 -0.95 14.31
CA VAL A 91 7.03 0.32 14.99
C VAL A 91 6.29 0.05 16.29
N LEU A 92 5.13 -0.59 16.23
CA LEU A 92 4.27 -0.77 17.40
C LEU A 92 4.83 -1.79 18.41
N THR A 93 5.33 -2.92 17.93
CA THR A 93 5.84 -4.01 18.78
C THR A 93 7.09 -3.61 19.57
N PRO A 94 8.16 -3.04 18.98
CA PRO A 94 9.29 -2.56 19.76
C PRO A 94 8.89 -1.37 20.64
N GLY A 95 7.97 -0.50 20.19
CA GLY A 95 7.42 0.56 21.04
C GLY A 95 6.77 0.01 22.32
N GLY A 96 5.92 -1.01 22.20
CA GLY A 96 5.30 -1.71 23.34
C GLY A 96 6.30 -2.48 24.19
N PHE A 97 7.30 -3.11 23.58
CA PHE A 97 8.36 -3.82 24.28
C PHE A 97 9.25 -2.85 25.09
N LEU A 98 9.60 -1.70 24.51
CA LEU A 98 10.32 -0.61 25.16
C LEU A 98 9.52 -0.05 26.34
N LEU A 99 8.22 0.19 26.18
CA LEU A 99 7.34 0.60 27.27
C LEU A 99 7.28 -0.44 28.40
N GLY A 100 7.26 -1.73 28.05
CA GLY A 100 7.37 -2.84 29.00
C GLY A 100 8.69 -2.84 29.77
N LEU A 101 9.82 -2.56 29.09
CA LEU A 101 11.14 -2.46 29.71
C LEU A 101 11.25 -1.25 30.65
N VAL A 102 10.63 -0.12 30.27
CA VAL A 102 10.58 1.11 31.08
C VAL A 102 9.63 0.94 32.29
N ARG A 103 8.88 -0.17 32.38
CA ARG A 103 7.99 -0.51 33.50
C ARG A 103 6.97 0.59 33.84
N LYS A 104 6.74 1.52 32.89
CA LYS A 104 5.63 2.46 32.92
C LYS A 104 4.42 1.67 32.43
N ASP A 105 3.52 1.36 33.34
CA ASP A 105 2.20 0.81 33.03
C ASP A 105 1.19 1.97 33.01
N PRO A 106 1.07 2.71 31.88
CA PRO A 106 0.11 3.82 31.79
C PRO A 106 -1.34 3.36 31.90
N LEU A 107 -1.61 2.06 31.78
CA LEU A 107 -2.96 1.50 31.86
C LEU A 107 -3.23 0.75 33.18
N ALA A 108 -2.30 0.77 34.16
CA ALA A 108 -2.43 0.06 35.43
C ALA A 108 -3.01 -1.37 35.27
N ARG A 109 -2.53 -2.12 34.27
CA ARG A 109 -3.09 -3.42 33.86
C ARG A 109 -2.85 -4.53 34.88
N LYS A 110 -1.89 -4.34 35.80
CA LYS A 110 -1.64 -5.29 36.89
C LYS A 110 -2.50 -4.93 38.10
N PHE A 111 -3.23 -5.93 38.61
CA PHE A 111 -4.01 -5.80 39.84
C PHE A 111 -3.05 -5.44 40.98
N PRO A 112 -3.19 -4.28 41.63
CA PRO A 112 -2.37 -3.98 42.78
C PRO A 112 -2.79 -4.95 43.89
N GLY A 113 -1.92 -5.92 44.21
CA GLY A 113 -2.20 -6.95 45.23
C GLY A 113 -2.46 -6.41 46.64
N ASN A 114 -2.36 -5.08 46.84
CA ASN A 114 -2.64 -4.38 48.08
C ASN A 114 -3.98 -3.59 48.06
N GLN A 115 -4.81 -3.72 47.02
CA GLN A 115 -6.12 -3.06 46.93
C GLN A 115 -7.19 -4.06 46.47
N SER A 116 -8.41 -3.93 47.01
CA SER A 116 -9.54 -4.81 46.70
C SER A 116 -10.25 -4.45 45.38
N SER A 117 -9.93 -3.31 44.78
CA SER A 117 -10.57 -2.80 43.57
C SER A 117 -9.64 -1.86 42.81
N TYR A 118 -9.81 -1.78 41.48
CA TYR A 118 -9.16 -0.77 40.62
C TYR A 118 -9.74 0.64 40.79
N TRP A 119 -10.64 0.82 41.75
CA TRP A 119 -11.38 2.07 41.89
C TRP A 119 -10.45 3.19 42.40
N VAL A 120 -10.06 4.08 41.51
CA VAL A 120 -9.41 5.36 41.85
C VAL A 120 -10.47 6.29 42.46
N PRO A 121 -10.35 6.69 43.73
CA PRO A 121 -11.31 7.60 44.34
C PRO A 121 -11.34 8.91 43.55
N ALA A 122 -12.55 9.41 43.26
CA ALA A 122 -12.72 10.71 42.64
C ALA A 122 -12.09 11.78 43.56
N GLN A 123 -11.27 12.66 43.00
CA GLN A 123 -10.73 13.78 43.76
C GLN A 123 -11.91 14.63 44.27
N GLU A 124 -11.98 14.85 45.58
CA GLU A 124 -12.87 15.86 46.16
C GLU A 124 -12.35 17.23 45.71
N TYR A 125 -13.06 17.85 44.78
CA TYR A 125 -12.83 19.23 44.40
C TYR A 125 -13.82 20.12 45.16
N PRO A 126 -13.42 21.32 45.59
CA PRO A 126 -14.34 22.29 46.19
C PRO A 126 -15.54 22.52 45.25
N ASP A 127 -16.75 22.64 45.80
CA ASP A 127 -18.03 22.84 45.11
C ASP A 127 -18.11 24.17 44.34
N GLU A 128 -17.26 24.34 43.33
CA GLU A 128 -17.31 25.48 42.41
C GLU A 128 -18.16 25.09 41.19
N LEU A 129 -19.39 25.62 41.16
CA LEU A 129 -20.36 25.46 40.07
C LEU A 129 -19.84 25.92 38.69
N ASP A 130 -18.75 26.69 38.65
CA ASP A 130 -18.15 27.25 37.45
C ASP A 130 -17.42 26.19 36.58
N ARG A 131 -17.21 24.98 37.11
CA ARG A 131 -16.49 23.90 36.41
C ARG A 131 -17.31 23.19 35.33
N TYR A 132 -18.64 23.18 35.41
CA TYR A 132 -19.49 22.61 34.35
C TYR A 132 -19.35 23.34 33.01
N SER A 133 -18.79 24.56 33.01
CA SER A 133 -18.60 25.38 31.82
C SER A 133 -17.32 25.06 31.04
N LYS A 134 -16.36 24.30 31.59
CA LYS A 134 -15.07 24.01 30.94
C LYS A 134 -14.75 22.52 30.93
N PRO A 135 -14.84 21.84 29.77
CA PRO A 135 -14.68 20.39 29.67
C PRO A 135 -13.21 19.88 29.63
N TYR A 136 -12.21 20.71 29.89
CA TYR A 136 -10.78 20.31 29.86
C TYR A 136 -9.97 20.97 30.98
#